data_AF-A0A254SUM7-F1
#
_entry.id   AF-A0A254SUM7-F1
#
_cell.length_a   1.000
_cell.length_b   1.000
_cell.length_c   1.000
_cell.angle_alpha   90.00
_cell.angle_beta   90.00
_cell.angle_gamma   90.00
#
_symmetry.space_group_name_H-M   'P 1'
#
loop_
_entity.id
_entity.type
_entity.pdbx_description
1 polymer ?
#
loop_
_entity_poly.entity_id
_entity_poly.type
_entity_poly.pdbx_seq_one_letter_code
_entity_poly.pdbx_strand_id
1 'polypeptide(L)' 'MGQSSSGIFAIFPEIGPSLKGNVDSLSRYRCLSVSNYIVFYRIELDKVLIVRILNSRMNYLNILEL' A
#
# COMPACT_ATOMS: atom_id res chain seq x y z
N MET A 1 0.32 -24.31 -10.23
CA MET A 1 0.35 -23.00 -10.91
C MET A 1 -0.22 -21.96 -9.94
N GLY A 2 0.59 -21.55 -8.96
CA GLY A 2 0.17 -20.58 -7.95
C GLY A 2 0.46 -19.19 -8.47
N GLN A 3 -0.58 -18.44 -8.83
CA GLN A 3 -0.46 -17.00 -9.07
C GLN A 3 -0.16 -16.36 -7.71
N SER A 4 1.12 -16.20 -7.39
CA SER A 4 1.55 -15.42 -6.24
C SER A 4 0.98 -14.02 -6.39
N SER A 5 0.22 -13.56 -5.39
CA SER A 5 -0.52 -12.30 -5.37
C SER A 5 0.32 -11.05 -5.68
N SER A 6 1.65 -11.18 -5.70
CA SER A 6 2.61 -10.15 -6.16
C SER A 6 2.44 -9.76 -7.63
N GLY A 7 1.92 -10.62 -8.52
CA GLY A 7 1.82 -10.32 -9.95
C GLY A 7 0.80 -9.24 -10.30
N ILE A 8 -0.31 -9.15 -9.56
CA ILE A 8 -1.39 -8.19 -9.86
C ILE A 8 -0.94 -6.74 -9.69
N PHE A 9 0.02 -6.50 -8.81
CA PHE A 9 0.52 -5.15 -8.50
C PHE A 9 1.34 -4.56 -9.64
N ALA A 10 2.10 -5.39 -10.33
CA ALA A 10 2.87 -4.97 -11.50
C ALA A 10 1.97 -4.69 -12.70
N ILE A 11 0.80 -5.36 -12.78
CA ILE A 11 -0.13 -5.24 -13.90
C ILE A 11 -1.16 -4.12 -13.66
N PHE A 12 -1.61 -3.96 -12.42
CA PHE A 12 -2.62 -2.96 -12.01
C PHE A 12 -2.13 -2.20 -10.78
N PRO A 13 -1.11 -1.33 -10.92
CA PRO A 13 -0.54 -0.60 -9.79
C PRO A 13 -1.56 0.36 -9.15
N GLU A 14 -2.59 0.78 -9.88
CA GLU A 14 -3.68 1.64 -9.42
C GLU A 14 -4.71 0.93 -8.51
N ILE A 15 -4.62 -0.39 -8.29
CA ILE A 15 -5.65 -1.19 -7.61
C ILE A 15 -5.93 -0.78 -6.16
N GLY A 16 -4.91 -0.30 -5.45
CA GLY A 16 -5.05 0.24 -4.10
C GLY A 16 -5.57 1.68 -4.13
N PRO A 17 -6.55 2.04 -3.27
CA PRO A 17 -6.99 3.42 -3.14
C PRO A 17 -5.84 4.33 -2.72
N SER A 18 -5.84 5.57 -3.25
CA SER A 18 -4.97 6.63 -2.73
C SER A 18 -5.30 6.93 -1.27
N LEU A 19 -4.26 7.21 -0.48
CA LEU A 19 -4.44 7.69 0.87
C LEU A 19 -5.11 9.06 0.85
N LYS A 20 -6.10 9.25 1.70
CA LYS A 20 -6.78 10.52 1.92
C LYS A 20 -6.37 11.07 3.28
N GLY A 21 -6.13 12.38 3.34
CA GLY A 21 -5.79 13.08 4.58
C GLY A 21 -5.63 14.57 4.32
N ASN A 22 -5.33 15.34 5.37
CA ASN A 22 -5.19 16.79 5.30
C ASN A 22 -3.89 17.27 4.64
N VAL A 23 -3.04 16.34 4.20
CA VAL A 23 -1.75 16.65 3.56
C VAL A 23 -1.81 16.20 2.11
N ASP A 24 -1.74 17.15 1.18
CA ASP A 24 -1.87 16.90 -0.27
C ASP A 24 -0.89 15.85 -0.80
N SER A 25 0.28 15.73 -0.17
CA SER A 25 1.31 14.77 -0.55
C SER A 25 0.90 13.30 -0.34
N LEU A 26 -0.10 13.03 0.51
CA LEU A 26 -0.61 11.69 0.79
C LEU A 26 -1.34 11.08 -0.40
N SER A 27 -1.92 11.90 -1.28
CA SER A 27 -2.64 11.45 -2.48
C SER A 27 -1.78 10.62 -3.44
N ARG A 28 -0.45 10.79 -3.39
CA ARG A 28 0.54 10.03 -4.17
C ARG A 28 0.82 8.63 -3.64
N TYR A 29 0.43 8.37 -2.40
CA TYR A 29 0.58 7.07 -1.75
C TYR A 29 -0.73 6.30 -1.84
N ARG A 30 -0.61 4.98 -1.91
CA ARG A 30 -1.71 4.04 -2.01
C ARG A 30 -1.55 2.96 -0.94
N CYS A 31 -2.66 2.34 -0.55
CA CYS A 31 -2.63 1.17 0.32
C CYS A 31 -3.44 0.02 -0.26
N LEU A 32 -2.99 -1.21 0.00
CA LEU A 32 -3.75 -2.42 -0.31
C LEU A 32 -3.64 -3.40 0.85
N SER A 33 -4.78 -3.97 1.25
CA SER A 33 -4.80 -5.07 2.21
C SER A 33 -4.57 -6.40 1.49
N VAL A 34 -3.54 -7.15 1.89
CA VAL A 34 -3.20 -8.45 1.34
C VAL A 34 -3.06 -9.43 2.52
N SER A 35 -4.03 -10.32 2.68
CA SER A 35 -4.10 -11.24 3.82
C SER A 35 -3.97 -10.49 5.17
N ASN A 36 -3.04 -10.87 6.05
CA ASN A 36 -2.78 -10.22 7.34
C ASN A 36 -1.83 -9.01 7.24
N TYR A 37 -1.69 -8.40 6.06
CA TYR A 37 -0.79 -7.28 5.85
C TYR A 37 -1.47 -6.11 5.14
N ILE A 38 -1.02 -4.90 5.44
CA ILE A 38 -1.33 -3.69 4.71
C ILE A 38 -0.04 -3.23 4.04
N VAL A 39 -0.07 -3.12 2.72
CA VAL A 39 1.04 -2.68 1.89
C VAL A 39 0.82 -1.23 1.53
N PHE A 40 1.76 -0.37 1.89
CA PHE A 40 1.81 1.03 1.50
C PHE A 40 2.84 1.21 0.40
N TYR A 41 2.43 1.88 -0.67
CA TYR A 41 3.25 2.00 -1.87
C TYR A 41 2.92 3.28 -2.63
N ARG A 42 3.73 3.59 -3.64
CA ARG A 42 3.45 4.67 -4.60
C ARG A 42 3.87 4.24 -6.00
N ILE A 43 3.34 4.93 -7.00
CA ILE A 43 3.70 4.73 -8.41
C ILE A 43 4.60 5.89 -8.80
N GLU A 44 5.81 5.59 -9.28
CA GLU A 44 6.71 6.61 -9.84
C GLU A 44 7.16 6.20 -11.24
N LEU A 45 6.86 7.07 -12.21
CA LEU A 45 7.00 6.84 -13.64
C LEU A 45 6.15 5.63 -14.09
N ASP A 46 6.67 4.42 -13.94
CA ASP A 46 5.97 3.15 -14.23
C ASP A 46 6.40 2.03 -13.25
N LYS A 47 6.94 2.41 -12.09
CA LYS A 47 7.40 1.46 -11.07
C LYS A 47 6.55 1.56 -9.84
N VAL A 48 6.24 0.41 -9.26
CA VAL A 48 5.67 0.33 -7.92
C VAL A 48 6.79 0.32 -6.91
N LEU A 49 6.85 1.36 -6.08
CA LEU A 49 7.76 1.42 -4.93
C LEU A 49 6.99 1.06 -3.66
N ILE A 50 7.37 -0.06 -3.04
CA ILE A 50 6.87 -0.43 -1.72
C ILE A 50 7.53 0.45 -0.67
N VAL A 51 6.73 1.23 0.04
CA VAL A 51 7.19 2.16 1.09
C VAL A 51 7.23 1.44 2.42
N ARG A 52 6.20 0.65 2.74
CA ARG A 52 6.08 -0.07 4.00
C ARG A 52 5.12 -1.25 3.89
N ILE A 53 5.40 -2.31 4.65
CA ILE A 53 4.47 -3.43 4.85
C ILE A 53 4.23 -3.54 6.34
N LEU A 54 2.97 -3.47 6.76
CA LEU A 54 2.57 -3.59 8.16
C LEU A 54 1.71 -4.83 8.33
N ASN A 55 1.85 -5.53 9.44
CA ASN A 55 0.89 -6.57 9.81
C ASN A 55 -0.42 -5.91 10.25
N SER A 56 -1.55 -6.32 9.66
CA SER A 56 -2.88 -5.73 9.91
C SER A 56 -3.38 -5.94 11.34
N ARG A 57 -2.81 -6.90 12.08
CA ARG A 57 -3.13 -7.15 13.49
C ARG A 57 -2.31 -6.31 14.45
N MET A 58 -1.22 -5.70 13.99
CA MET A 58 -0.57 -4.67 14.80
C MET A 58 -1.46 -3.45 14.78
N ASN A 59 -1.82 -2.92 15.95
CA ASN A 59 -2.51 -1.64 16.05
C ASN A 59 -1.55 -0.53 15.61
N TYR A 60 -1.36 -0.40 14.30
CA TYR A 60 -0.38 0.49 13.70
C TYR A 60 -0.72 1.96 13.93
N LEU A 61 -2.00 2.27 14.23
CA LEU A 61 -2.41 3.60 14.69
C LEU A 61 -1.74 3.94 16.03
N ASN A 62 -1.68 2.97 16.96
CA ASN A 62 -0.95 3.15 18.22
C ASN A 62 0.58 3.18 18.05
N ILE A 63 1.14 2.57 17.00
CA ILE A 63 2.60 2.56 16.76
C ILE A 63 3.06 3.85 16.07
N LEU A 64 2.18 4.49 15.30
CA LEU A 64 2.50 5.69 14.52
C LEU A 64 2.19 7.01 15.23
N GLU A 65 1.62 6.99 16.44
CA GLU A 65 1.19 8.18 17.20
C GLU A 65 0.44 9.21 16.32
N LEU A 66 -0.53 8.74 15.52
CA LEU A 66 -1.44 9.59 14.73
C LEU A 66 -2.73 9.88 15.49
#